data_AF-X6M8I1-F1
#
_entry.id   AF-X6M8I1-F1
#
_cell.length_a   1.000
_cell.length_b   1.000
_cell.length_c   1.000
_cell.angle_alpha   90.00
_cell.angle_beta   90.00
_cell.angle_gamma   90.00
#
_symmetry.space_group_name_H-M   'P 1'
#
loop_
_entity.id
_entity.type
_entity.pdbx_description
1 polymer ?
#
loop_
_entity_poly.entity_id
_entity_poly.type
_entity_poly.pdbx_seq_one_letter_code
_entity_poly.pdbx_strand_id
1 'polypeptide(L)'
;MDVSGEQQVHVQADIRKYRLDRNGRRMNNRPFISGFFVCFRFFKKKICIYIFFVLLKKKKNSLKGLQTIQLGEEQNEGCRIEGHLHVQKVEGNFHLALGAAHNINGRHVHQFVLSDIPKFNCSHTIHHLSFGDPFPQQVFPLNGISHVITEMGGGVFQYYLKIIPTEYISPTGHRIYSNQYWSSYKYNHIRPSSEHERTEVALPGVFFIYEMNEYMVRISRQRPSLTDFLVNLCAIVGGVYAVSGLLDSIAFNLTMINKAKHAIKIALTKSLDV
;
A
#
# COMPACT_ATOMS: atom_id res chain seq x y z
N MET A 1 18.22 7.91 -4.86
CA MET A 1 18.57 8.73 -6.03
C MET A 1 17.29 9.29 -6.58
N ASP A 2 17.23 10.58 -6.90
CA ASP A 2 16.04 11.22 -7.48
C ASP A 2 16.37 11.88 -8.84
N VAL A 3 15.34 12.33 -9.56
CA VAL A 3 15.49 12.96 -10.90
C VAL A 3 16.23 14.30 -10.87
N SER A 4 16.44 14.89 -9.69
CA SER A 4 17.31 16.07 -9.55
C SER A 4 18.80 15.71 -9.61
N GLY A 5 19.13 14.42 -9.70
CA GLY A 5 20.51 13.92 -9.71
C GLY A 5 21.15 13.93 -8.32
N GLU A 6 20.46 14.42 -7.29
CA GLU A 6 20.95 14.37 -5.92
C GLU A 6 20.90 12.94 -5.38
N GLN A 7 22.08 12.45 -5.03
CA GLN A 7 22.23 11.19 -4.31
C GLN A 7 22.52 11.49 -2.85
N GLN A 8 21.46 11.71 -2.09
CA GLN A 8 21.56 11.97 -0.66
C GLN A 8 21.90 10.67 0.08
N VAL A 9 23.19 10.41 0.27
CA VAL A 9 23.67 9.40 1.26
C VAL A 9 23.42 9.92 2.69
N HIS A 10 23.32 11.25 2.83
CA HIS A 10 22.76 11.94 4.00
C HIS A 10 21.27 12.23 3.79
N VAL A 11 20.45 11.19 3.62
CA VAL A 11 19.01 11.40 3.88
C VAL A 11 18.92 11.82 5.34
N GLN A 12 18.24 12.93 5.64
CA GLN A 12 17.86 13.27 7.01
C GLN A 12 16.88 12.17 7.46
N ALA A 13 17.44 11.10 8.00
CA ALA A 13 16.78 9.83 8.14
C ALA A 13 17.11 9.21 9.48
N ASP A 14 16.06 8.80 10.18
CA ASP A 14 16.16 7.96 11.36
C ASP A 14 15.94 6.52 10.90
N ILE A 15 17.01 5.85 10.48
CA ILE A 15 16.97 4.43 10.06
C ILE A 15 17.69 3.61 11.10
N ARG A 16 17.01 2.56 11.55
CA ARG A 16 17.51 1.56 12.49
C ARG A 16 17.52 0.19 11.82
N LYS A 17 18.67 -0.47 11.91
CA LYS A 17 18.90 -1.82 11.38
C LYS A 17 19.09 -2.80 12.52
N TYR A 18 18.31 -3.87 12.56
CA TYR A 18 18.39 -4.94 13.56
C TYR A 18 18.68 -6.27 12.89
N ARG A 19 19.46 -7.11 13.57
CA ARG A 19 19.74 -8.49 13.16
C ARG A 19 18.65 -9.40 13.71
N LEU A 20 18.17 -10.30 12.87
CA LEU A 20 17.12 -11.26 13.21
C LEU A 20 17.66 -12.69 13.19
N ASP A 21 17.12 -13.52 14.08
CA ASP A 21 17.34 -14.96 14.06
C ASP A 21 16.54 -15.63 12.93
N ARG A 22 16.67 -16.97 12.82
CA ARG A 22 15.92 -17.80 11.84
C ARG A 22 14.41 -17.65 11.93
N ASN A 23 13.91 -17.35 13.12
CA ASN A 23 12.50 -17.26 13.46
C ASN A 23 11.97 -15.82 13.29
N GLY A 24 12.80 -14.89 12.81
CA GLY A 24 12.44 -13.49 12.62
C GLY A 24 12.42 -12.65 13.91
N ARG A 25 12.96 -13.16 15.02
CA ARG A 25 13.07 -12.44 16.29
C ARG A 25 14.36 -11.64 16.35
N ARG A 26 14.32 -10.47 16.99
CA ARG A 26 15.51 -9.61 17.16
C ARG A 26 16.52 -10.31 18.06
N MET A 27 17.75 -10.48 17.58
CA MET A 27 18.84 -11.07 18.39
C MET A 27 19.37 -10.09 19.44
N ASN A 28 19.33 -8.80 19.14
CA ASN A 28 19.77 -7.70 20.03
C ASN A 28 18.78 -6.54 19.98
N ASN A 29 18.58 -5.85 21.11
CA ASN A 29 17.74 -4.66 21.21
C ASN A 29 18.44 -3.37 20.78
N ARG A 30 19.77 -3.38 20.60
CA ARG A 30 20.51 -2.22 20.09
C ARG A 30 20.58 -2.26 18.56
N PRO A 31 20.30 -1.13 17.88
CA PRO A 31 20.41 -1.07 16.44
C PRO A 31 21.90 -1.11 16.02
N PHE A 32 22.18 -1.80 14.91
CA PHE A 32 23.53 -1.90 14.32
C PHE A 32 23.96 -0.59 13.63
N ILE A 33 22.99 0.22 13.20
CA ILE A 33 23.15 1.58 12.66
C ILE A 33 22.06 2.45 13.30
N SER A 34 22.43 3.60 13.85
CA SER A 34 21.50 4.64 14.33
C SER A 34 21.94 6.01 13.84
N GLY A 35 21.15 6.65 12.99
CA GLY A 35 21.27 8.08 12.68
C GLY A 35 20.13 8.81 13.38
N PHE A 36 20.42 9.75 14.29
CA PHE A 36 19.40 10.49 15.03
C PHE A 36 19.37 11.92 14.52
N PHE A 37 18.29 12.35 13.87
CA PHE A 37 18.04 13.75 13.55
C PHE A 37 16.60 14.12 13.90
N VAL A 38 16.46 15.12 14.77
CA VAL A 38 15.17 15.61 15.28
C VAL A 38 14.41 16.34 14.18
N CYS A 39 13.12 16.02 14.06
CA CYS A 39 12.21 16.53 13.03
C CYS A 39 11.69 17.95 13.38
N PHE A 40 11.95 18.93 12.52
CA PHE A 40 11.23 20.20 12.51
C PHE A 40 10.16 20.18 11.40
N ARG A 41 8.93 20.52 11.78
CA ARG A 41 7.68 20.44 11.02
C ARG A 41 7.54 21.49 9.90
N PHE A 42 8.62 21.82 9.19
CA PHE A 42 8.74 23.09 8.44
C PHE A 42 9.30 22.99 7.01
N PHE A 43 8.91 22.00 6.18
CA PHE A 43 9.24 22.07 4.74
C PHE A 43 8.14 21.58 3.81
N LYS A 44 7.43 22.52 3.17
CA LYS A 44 6.34 22.25 2.19
C LYS A 44 6.79 21.44 0.95
N LYS A 45 8.10 21.37 0.67
CA LYS A 45 8.70 20.75 -0.54
C LYS A 45 9.19 19.30 -0.38
N LYS A 46 9.23 18.73 0.83
CA LYS A 46 9.71 17.36 1.08
C LYS A 46 8.58 16.43 1.54
N ILE A 47 8.71 15.14 1.31
CA ILE A 47 7.79 14.09 1.76
C ILE A 47 8.50 13.16 2.74
N CYS A 48 7.82 12.82 3.82
CA CYS A 48 8.31 11.83 4.79
C CYS A 48 7.86 10.45 4.33
N ILE A 49 8.79 9.60 3.96
CA ILE A 49 8.52 8.17 3.75
C ILE A 49 8.67 7.49 5.11
N TYR A 50 7.59 6.90 5.56
CA TYR A 50 7.55 6.05 6.74
C TYR A 50 7.78 4.61 6.27
N ILE A 51 8.98 4.09 6.51
CA ILE A 51 9.32 2.71 6.18
C ILE A 51 9.31 1.91 7.48
N PHE A 52 8.24 1.16 7.69
CA PHE A 52 8.27 0.06 8.65
C PHE A 52 8.45 -1.24 7.87
N PHE A 53 9.69 -1.69 7.77
CA PHE A 53 10.08 -3.03 7.33
C PHE A 53 10.19 -3.35 5.85
N VAL A 54 11.35 -3.93 5.57
CA VAL A 54 11.60 -4.97 4.57
C VAL A 54 12.39 -6.07 5.29
N LEU A 55 11.85 -7.29 5.42
CA LEU A 55 12.55 -8.44 6.02
C LEU A 55 13.55 -9.09 5.05
N LEU A 56 14.68 -8.48 4.74
CA LEU A 56 15.64 -9.14 3.84
C LEU A 56 16.38 -10.29 4.51
N LYS A 57 16.40 -11.44 3.84
CA LYS A 57 17.25 -12.59 4.20
C LYS A 57 18.54 -12.67 3.35
N LYS A 58 19.55 -11.79 3.47
CA LYS A 58 20.97 -12.21 3.26
C LYS A 58 22.05 -11.18 3.62
N LYS A 59 23.30 -11.65 3.48
CA LYS A 59 24.53 -11.29 4.21
C LYS A 59 25.77 -11.12 3.29
N LYS A 60 26.81 -10.45 3.84
CA LYS A 60 28.14 -9.93 3.35
C LYS A 60 28.11 -8.55 2.62
N ASN A 61 28.97 -7.54 2.88
CA ASN A 61 30.12 -7.35 3.80
C ASN A 61 30.56 -5.84 3.94
N SER A 62 31.28 -5.44 5.02
CA SER A 62 32.49 -4.54 4.98
C SER A 62 33.27 -4.44 6.34
N LEU A 63 34.50 -4.98 6.31
CA LEU A 63 35.81 -4.64 6.91
C LEU A 63 36.09 -4.30 8.40
N LYS A 64 35.17 -4.36 9.37
CA LYS A 64 35.58 -4.33 10.82
C LYS A 64 34.94 -5.37 11.75
N GLY A 65 34.22 -6.36 11.21
CA GLY A 65 33.43 -7.31 12.02
C GLY A 65 33.47 -8.78 11.59
N LEU A 66 34.58 -9.27 11.02
CA LEU A 66 34.66 -10.59 10.37
C LEU A 66 34.15 -11.77 11.22
N GLN A 67 34.40 -11.78 12.54
CA GLN A 67 34.05 -12.93 13.40
C GLN A 67 32.54 -13.12 13.60
N THR A 68 31.76 -12.03 13.64
CA THR A 68 30.30 -12.07 13.82
C THR A 68 29.55 -12.42 12.52
N ILE A 69 30.26 -12.41 11.38
CA ILE A 69 29.75 -12.55 10.00
C ILE A 69 30.06 -13.94 9.42
N GLN A 70 30.60 -14.91 10.16
CA GLN A 70 30.54 -16.33 9.72
C GLN A 70 29.36 -17.04 10.38
N LEU A 71 29.16 -16.83 11.68
CA LEU A 71 28.08 -17.43 12.48
C LEU A 71 26.65 -17.22 11.91
N GLY A 72 26.35 -16.07 11.31
CA GLY A 72 25.00 -15.77 10.82
C GLY A 72 24.54 -16.42 9.51
N GLU A 73 25.46 -17.02 8.75
CA GLU A 73 25.20 -17.62 7.43
C GLU A 73 24.82 -19.07 7.65
N GLU A 74 25.58 -19.73 8.53
CA GLU A 74 25.22 -20.99 9.14
C GLU A 74 23.88 -20.88 9.87
N GLN A 75 23.53 -19.71 10.44
CA GLN A 75 22.30 -19.49 11.21
C GLN A 75 21.10 -18.89 10.46
N ASN A 76 21.01 -18.86 9.11
CA ASN A 76 19.77 -18.47 8.38
C ASN A 76 19.14 -17.14 8.87
N GLU A 77 19.97 -16.15 9.18
CA GLU A 77 19.55 -14.90 9.79
C GLU A 77 18.91 -13.91 8.81
N GLY A 78 18.13 -12.98 9.36
CA GLY A 78 17.48 -11.91 8.61
C GLY A 78 17.89 -10.52 9.08
N CYS A 79 17.36 -9.51 8.40
CA CYS A 79 17.53 -8.11 8.76
C CYS A 79 16.18 -7.40 8.89
N ARG A 80 16.05 -6.57 9.93
CA ARG A 80 14.89 -5.73 10.25
C ARG A 80 15.29 -4.27 10.09
N ILE A 81 14.70 -3.58 9.10
CA ILE A 81 14.96 -2.16 8.81
C ILE A 81 13.70 -1.36 9.16
N GLU A 82 13.82 -0.40 10.09
CA GLU A 82 12.74 0.54 10.44
C GLU A 82 13.25 1.97 10.42
N GLY A 83 12.45 2.89 9.90
CA GLY A 83 12.83 4.28 9.90
C GLY A 83 11.99 5.23 9.07
N HIS A 84 12.47 6.46 9.01
CA HIS A 84 11.87 7.54 8.23
C HIS A 84 12.89 8.11 7.27
N LEU A 85 12.49 8.31 6.01
CA LEU A 85 13.30 8.97 4.99
C LEU A 85 12.62 10.27 4.60
N HIS A 86 13.35 11.39 4.63
CA HIS A 86 12.88 12.62 4.03
C HIS A 86 13.41 12.70 2.60
N VAL A 87 12.50 12.61 1.62
CA VAL A 87 12.87 12.72 0.20
C VAL A 87 12.20 13.93 -0.44
N GLN A 88 12.71 14.33 -1.58
CA GLN A 88 12.08 15.37 -2.40
C GLN A 88 10.78 14.85 -3.01
N LYS A 89 9.81 15.75 -3.26
CA LYS A 89 8.55 15.43 -3.95
C LYS A 89 8.76 15.36 -5.47
N VAL A 90 9.71 14.55 -5.91
CA VAL A 90 10.01 14.29 -7.32
C VAL A 90 10.20 12.79 -7.50
N GLU A 91 10.27 12.33 -8.74
CA GLU A 91 10.58 10.94 -9.04
C GLU A 91 11.92 10.50 -8.45
N GLY A 92 11.97 9.27 -7.93
CA GLY A 92 13.20 8.72 -7.38
C GLY A 92 13.12 7.25 -7.04
N ASN A 93 14.21 6.75 -6.48
CA ASN A 93 14.29 5.39 -5.97
C ASN A 93 15.10 5.32 -4.68
N PHE A 94 14.68 4.41 -3.80
CA PHE A 94 15.49 3.88 -2.71
C PHE A 94 15.54 2.37 -2.84
N HIS A 95 16.64 1.77 -2.42
CA HIS A 95 16.85 0.34 -2.62
C HIS A 95 17.71 -0.27 -1.54
N LEU A 96 17.50 -1.56 -1.34
CA LEU A 96 18.21 -2.41 -0.40
C LEU A 96 18.87 -3.51 -1.22
N ALA A 97 20.17 -3.43 -1.39
CA ALA A 97 20.91 -4.30 -2.30
C ALA A 97 22.09 -4.98 -1.61
N LEU A 98 22.64 -5.98 -2.29
CA LEU A 98 23.87 -6.66 -1.87
C LEU A 98 25.06 -5.69 -1.91
N GLY A 99 25.93 -5.79 -0.91
CA GLY A 99 27.18 -5.03 -0.84
C GLY A 99 27.17 -3.87 0.14
N ALA A 100 28.34 -3.28 0.34
CA ALA A 100 28.47 -2.04 1.09
C ALA A 100 28.17 -0.86 0.16
N ALA A 101 27.30 0.03 0.62
CA ALA A 101 27.03 1.29 -0.05
C ALA A 101 28.18 2.27 0.19
N HIS A 102 28.79 2.74 -0.89
CA HIS A 102 29.81 3.78 -0.88
C HIS A 102 29.38 4.93 -1.79
N ASN A 103 29.78 6.15 -1.42
CA ASN A 103 29.66 7.29 -2.31
C ASN A 103 31.03 7.51 -2.98
N ILE A 104 31.10 7.29 -4.28
CA ILE A 104 32.30 7.51 -5.08
C ILE A 104 31.94 8.55 -6.14
N ASN A 105 32.58 9.73 -6.10
CA ASN A 105 32.36 10.83 -7.04
C ASN A 105 30.88 11.27 -7.15
N GLY A 106 30.17 11.34 -6.02
CA GLY A 106 28.75 11.69 -6.00
C GLY A 106 27.84 10.58 -6.53
N ARG A 107 28.39 9.36 -6.76
CA ARG A 107 27.66 8.16 -7.17
C ARG A 107 27.57 7.13 -6.03
N HIS A 108 26.37 6.67 -5.77
CA HIS A 108 26.00 5.67 -4.80
C HIS A 108 26.20 4.32 -5.47
N VAL A 109 27.27 3.67 -5.08
CA VAL A 109 27.71 2.41 -5.65
C VAL A 109 27.72 1.35 -4.56
N HIS A 110 27.36 0.14 -4.94
CA HIS A 110 27.47 -1.01 -4.05
C HIS A 110 28.75 -1.77 -4.38
N GLN A 111 29.58 -1.99 -3.38
CA GLN A 111 30.75 -2.85 -3.50
C GLN A 111 30.38 -4.26 -3.03
N PHE A 112 30.41 -5.23 -3.94
CA PHE A 112 30.10 -6.64 -3.68
C PHE A 112 30.98 -7.56 -4.53
N VAL A 113 31.04 -8.84 -4.15
CA VAL A 113 31.77 -9.88 -4.90
C VAL A 113 30.79 -10.69 -5.73
N LEU A 114 31.10 -10.99 -6.99
CA LEU A 114 30.22 -11.73 -7.90
C LEU A 114 29.83 -13.11 -7.36
N SER A 115 30.73 -13.78 -6.64
CA SER A 115 30.47 -15.08 -6.01
C SER A 115 29.46 -15.01 -4.86
N ASP A 116 29.12 -13.82 -4.38
CA ASP A 116 28.08 -13.60 -3.37
C ASP A 116 26.67 -13.47 -4.01
N ILE A 117 26.54 -13.32 -5.33
CA ILE A 117 25.24 -13.17 -6.01
C ILE A 117 24.34 -14.41 -5.83
N PRO A 118 24.80 -15.65 -6.09
CA PRO A 118 23.99 -16.85 -5.82
C PRO A 118 23.71 -17.02 -4.32
N LYS A 119 24.59 -16.44 -3.49
CA LYS A 119 24.47 -16.32 -2.05
C LYS A 119 23.75 -15.06 -1.62
N PHE A 120 22.96 -14.42 -2.46
CA PHE A 120 21.99 -13.40 -2.05
C PHE A 120 20.56 -13.93 -2.15
N ASN A 121 19.66 -13.46 -1.29
CA ASN A 121 18.28 -13.94 -1.16
C ASN A 121 17.53 -12.71 -0.73
N CYS A 122 16.76 -12.19 -1.68
CA CYS A 122 15.96 -11.01 -1.52
C CYS A 122 14.53 -11.35 -1.06
N SER A 123 14.29 -12.54 -0.50
CA SER A 123 13.04 -12.84 0.21
C SER A 123 12.81 -11.78 1.26
N HIS A 124 11.60 -11.24 1.30
CA HIS A 124 11.24 -10.20 2.23
C HIS A 124 9.77 -10.07 2.49
N THR A 125 9.48 -9.46 3.64
CA THR A 125 8.16 -9.05 4.06
C THR A 125 8.17 -7.55 4.27
N ILE A 126 7.24 -6.86 3.63
CA ILE A 126 6.96 -5.45 3.85
C ILE A 126 5.89 -5.37 4.93
N HIS A 127 6.22 -4.87 6.12
CA HIS A 127 5.20 -4.78 7.17
C HIS A 127 4.36 -3.52 7.00
N HIS A 128 5.00 -2.41 6.66
CA HIS A 128 4.35 -1.13 6.44
C HIS A 128 5.19 -0.17 5.62
N LEU A 129 4.57 0.44 4.61
CA LEU A 129 5.13 1.53 3.84
C LEU A 129 4.09 2.63 3.70
N SER A 130 4.44 3.86 4.04
CA SER A 130 3.55 5.00 3.89
C SER A 130 4.30 6.29 3.54
N PHE A 131 3.54 7.25 3.00
CA PHE A 131 4.06 8.49 2.43
C PHE A 131 3.30 9.69 3.03
N GLY A 132 3.94 10.39 3.97
CA GLY A 132 3.29 11.43 4.77
C GLY A 132 2.48 10.88 5.94
N ASP A 133 1.73 11.76 6.61
CA ASP A 133 1.04 11.42 7.85
C ASP A 133 -0.24 10.61 7.58
N PRO A 134 -0.52 9.54 8.34
CA PRO A 134 -1.69 8.71 8.08
C PRO A 134 -3.00 9.46 8.34
N PHE A 135 -4.02 9.19 7.52
CA PHE A 135 -5.38 9.69 7.74
C PHE A 135 -6.40 8.55 7.92
N PRO A 136 -7.59 8.80 8.50
CA PRO A 136 -8.59 7.76 8.76
C PRO A 136 -9.00 7.02 7.48
N GLN A 137 -9.11 5.69 7.56
CA GLN A 137 -9.49 4.80 6.45
C GLN A 137 -8.48 4.76 5.28
N GLN A 138 -7.26 5.27 5.48
CA GLN A 138 -6.20 5.13 4.50
C GLN A 138 -5.79 3.65 4.36
N VAL A 139 -5.70 3.19 3.11
CA VAL A 139 -5.20 1.86 2.76
C VAL A 139 -3.72 1.96 2.40
N PHE A 140 -2.94 0.98 2.83
CA PHE A 140 -1.51 0.86 2.53
C PHE A 140 -1.27 -0.43 1.74
N PRO A 141 -1.21 -0.37 0.39
CA PRO A 141 -1.24 -1.56 -0.46
C PRO A 141 -0.15 -2.60 -0.19
N LEU A 142 1.02 -2.20 0.33
CA LEU A 142 2.14 -3.12 0.56
C LEU A 142 2.21 -3.66 2.00
N ASN A 143 1.28 -3.28 2.89
CA ASN A 143 1.31 -3.78 4.27
C ASN A 143 1.09 -5.30 4.31
N GLY A 144 2.01 -6.01 4.95
CA GLY A 144 1.93 -7.45 5.18
C GLY A 144 2.28 -8.30 3.96
N ILE A 145 2.70 -7.70 2.83
CA ILE A 145 3.10 -8.47 1.65
C ILE A 145 4.42 -9.19 1.93
N SER A 146 4.47 -10.48 1.61
CA SER A 146 5.64 -11.32 1.78
C SER A 146 5.96 -12.06 0.49
N HIS A 147 7.20 -11.94 0.04
CA HIS A 147 7.75 -12.71 -1.08
C HIS A 147 8.88 -13.58 -0.57
N VAL A 148 8.76 -14.89 -0.79
CA VAL A 148 9.79 -15.88 -0.47
C VAL A 148 10.28 -16.49 -1.76
N ILE A 149 11.58 -16.40 -2.00
CA ILE A 149 12.25 -17.02 -3.13
C ILE A 149 12.70 -18.41 -2.70
N THR A 150 12.23 -19.42 -3.44
CA THR A 150 12.61 -20.83 -3.25
C THR A 150 13.81 -21.22 -4.11
N GLU A 151 14.01 -20.54 -5.23
CA GLU A 151 15.09 -20.81 -6.18
C GLU A 151 16.44 -20.26 -5.68
N MET A 152 17.50 -21.03 -5.88
CA MET A 152 18.86 -20.56 -5.62
C MET A 152 19.29 -19.58 -6.72
N GLY A 153 19.87 -18.44 -6.34
CA GLY A 153 20.27 -17.39 -7.27
C GLY A 153 20.02 -16.00 -6.72
N GLY A 154 20.73 -15.01 -7.27
CA GLY A 154 20.42 -13.61 -6.99
C GLY A 154 19.07 -13.24 -7.62
N GLY A 155 18.37 -12.27 -7.04
CA GLY A 155 17.11 -11.79 -7.59
C GLY A 155 16.97 -10.29 -7.43
N VAL A 156 16.19 -9.67 -8.32
CA VAL A 156 15.87 -8.25 -8.31
C VAL A 156 14.36 -8.11 -8.15
N PHE A 157 13.92 -7.57 -7.01
CA PHE A 157 12.55 -7.10 -6.84
C PHE A 157 12.48 -5.61 -7.11
N GLN A 158 11.53 -5.18 -7.93
CA GLN A 158 11.27 -3.79 -8.23
C GLN A 158 9.81 -3.48 -7.90
N TYR A 159 9.59 -2.58 -6.94
CA TYR A 159 8.29 -2.02 -6.62
C TYR A 159 8.14 -0.68 -7.31
N TYR A 160 7.11 -0.54 -8.12
CA TYR A 160 6.72 0.70 -8.77
C TYR A 160 5.60 1.33 -7.94
N LEU A 161 5.88 2.49 -7.35
CA LEU A 161 5.02 3.20 -6.41
C LEU A 161 4.56 4.51 -7.06
N LYS A 162 3.25 4.63 -7.30
CA LYS A 162 2.67 5.85 -7.85
C LYS A 162 2.03 6.63 -6.70
N ILE A 163 2.69 7.69 -6.22
CA ILE A 163 2.29 8.50 -5.07
C ILE A 163 1.22 9.49 -5.49
N ILE A 164 0.09 9.52 -4.80
CA ILE A 164 -1.06 10.39 -5.05
C ILE A 164 -1.17 11.40 -3.90
N PRO A 165 -0.83 12.68 -4.10
CA PRO A 165 -1.11 13.73 -3.13
C PRO A 165 -2.58 13.73 -2.73
N THR A 166 -2.88 13.76 -1.43
CA THR A 166 -4.24 13.64 -0.90
C THR A 166 -4.51 14.67 0.19
N GLU A 167 -5.59 15.43 0.05
CA GLU A 167 -6.14 16.28 1.10
C GLU A 167 -7.33 15.57 1.75
N TYR A 168 -7.20 15.20 3.02
CA TYR A 168 -8.31 14.64 3.81
C TYR A 168 -8.94 15.73 4.67
N ILE A 169 -10.26 15.88 4.56
CA ILE A 169 -11.07 16.80 5.36
C ILE A 169 -11.94 15.99 6.30
N SER A 170 -11.61 16.07 7.58
CA SER A 170 -12.40 15.45 8.64
C SER A 170 -13.81 16.06 8.72
N PRO A 171 -14.79 15.35 9.30
CA PRO A 171 -16.13 15.89 9.53
C PRO A 171 -16.18 17.15 10.41
N THR A 172 -15.12 17.40 11.20
CA THR A 172 -14.97 18.60 12.04
C THR A 172 -14.34 19.77 11.28
N GLY A 173 -13.95 19.58 10.02
CA GLY A 173 -13.32 20.61 9.17
C GLY A 173 -11.79 20.64 9.24
N HIS A 174 -11.16 19.85 10.11
CA HIS A 174 -9.70 19.73 10.16
C HIS A 174 -9.16 19.09 8.88
N ARG A 175 -8.14 19.71 8.29
CA ARG A 175 -7.51 19.30 7.02
C ARG A 175 -6.17 18.61 7.26
N ILE A 176 -5.95 17.48 6.63
CA ILE A 176 -4.71 16.70 6.68
C ILE A 176 -4.18 16.58 5.25
N TYR A 177 -2.97 17.08 5.02
CA TYR A 177 -2.25 16.90 3.75
C TYR A 177 -1.35 15.68 3.87
N SER A 178 -1.68 14.64 3.11
CA SER A 178 -0.97 13.36 3.12
C SER A 178 -0.83 12.84 1.69
N ASN A 179 -0.37 11.59 1.53
CA ASN A 179 -0.26 10.95 0.24
C ASN A 179 -0.75 9.51 0.36
N GLN A 180 -1.53 9.11 -0.64
CA GLN A 180 -1.81 7.71 -0.92
C GLN A 180 -0.80 7.20 -1.93
N TYR A 181 -0.76 5.90 -2.17
CA TYR A 181 0.02 5.36 -3.26
C TYR A 181 -0.62 4.11 -3.84
N TRP A 182 -0.40 3.90 -5.13
CA TRP A 182 -0.63 2.63 -5.79
C TRP A 182 0.70 1.87 -5.90
N SER A 183 0.65 0.54 -5.89
CA SER A 183 1.85 -0.29 -5.99
C SER A 183 1.69 -1.40 -7.02
N SER A 184 2.73 -1.60 -7.83
CA SER A 184 2.93 -2.80 -8.65
C SER A 184 4.33 -3.35 -8.39
N TYR A 185 4.57 -4.63 -8.66
CA TYR A 185 5.89 -5.24 -8.46
C TYR A 185 6.31 -6.08 -9.66
N LYS A 186 7.63 -6.17 -9.87
CA LYS A 186 8.29 -7.03 -10.84
C LYS A 186 9.41 -7.80 -10.16
N TYR A 187 9.54 -9.08 -10.47
CA TYR A 187 10.64 -9.92 -10.01
C TYR A 187 11.43 -10.44 -11.21
N ASN A 188 12.75 -10.26 -11.18
CA ASN A 188 13.67 -10.84 -12.16
C ASN A 188 14.68 -11.72 -11.43
N HIS A 189 14.78 -12.99 -11.84
CA HIS A 189 15.81 -13.90 -11.37
C HIS A 189 17.12 -13.63 -12.12
N ILE A 190 18.24 -13.52 -11.39
CA ILE A 190 19.57 -13.41 -11.96
C ILE A 190 20.13 -14.81 -12.11
N ARG A 191 20.09 -15.32 -13.34
CA ARG A 191 20.77 -16.56 -13.69
C ARG A 191 22.28 -16.33 -13.70
N PRO A 192 23.08 -17.22 -13.09
CA PRO A 192 24.52 -17.20 -13.32
C PRO A 192 24.76 -17.56 -14.79
N SER A 193 25.08 -16.57 -15.62
CA SER A 193 25.44 -16.81 -17.01
C SER A 193 26.78 -17.56 -17.07
N SER A 194 26.83 -18.59 -17.89
CA SER A 194 28.09 -19.20 -18.35
C SER A 194 28.95 -18.13 -19.03
N GLU A 195 30.25 -18.24 -18.83
CA GLU A 195 31.42 -17.37 -19.07
C GLU A 195 31.52 -16.58 -20.41
N HIS A 196 30.50 -16.54 -21.27
CA HIS A 196 30.57 -15.97 -22.63
C HIS A 196 29.51 -14.93 -23.01
N GLU A 197 28.52 -14.64 -22.17
CA GLU A 197 27.60 -13.53 -22.42
C GLU A 197 27.95 -12.35 -21.52
N ARG A 198 28.39 -11.23 -22.13
CA ARG A 198 28.60 -9.93 -21.47
C ARG A 198 27.26 -9.32 -21.03
N THR A 199 26.51 -10.03 -20.19
CA THR A 199 25.30 -9.52 -19.56
C THR A 199 25.73 -8.60 -18.43
N GLU A 200 25.27 -7.35 -18.48
CA GLU A 200 25.39 -6.40 -17.38
C GLU A 200 24.94 -7.09 -16.09
N VAL A 201 25.87 -7.26 -15.15
CA VAL A 201 25.57 -7.93 -13.87
C VAL A 201 24.59 -7.05 -13.11
N ALA A 202 23.31 -7.42 -13.13
CA ALA A 202 22.28 -6.72 -12.39
C ALA A 202 22.55 -6.82 -10.88
N LEU A 203 22.45 -5.69 -10.19
CA LEU A 203 22.63 -5.62 -8.74
C LEU A 203 21.45 -6.34 -8.03
N PRO A 204 21.68 -7.48 -7.34
CA PRO A 204 20.62 -8.17 -6.63
C PRO A 204 20.15 -7.34 -5.43
N GLY A 205 18.83 -7.26 -5.24
CA GLY A 205 18.25 -6.37 -4.25
C GLY A 205 16.74 -6.18 -4.35
N VAL A 206 16.23 -5.32 -3.49
CA VAL A 206 14.84 -4.85 -3.47
C VAL A 206 14.85 -3.34 -3.69
N PHE A 207 14.20 -2.92 -4.77
CA PHE A 207 14.18 -1.55 -5.25
C PHE A 207 12.75 -1.00 -5.12
N PHE A 208 12.62 0.20 -4.58
CA PHE A 208 11.38 0.95 -4.49
C PHE A 208 11.53 2.20 -5.34
N ILE A 209 10.87 2.18 -6.49
CA ILE A 209 10.86 3.26 -7.47
C ILE A 209 9.56 4.00 -7.25
N TYR A 210 9.64 5.29 -6.94
CA TYR A 210 8.48 6.11 -6.65
C TYR A 210 8.37 7.29 -7.62
N GLU A 211 7.14 7.56 -8.03
CA GLU A 211 6.77 8.62 -8.96
C GLU A 211 5.61 9.41 -8.36
N MET A 212 5.65 10.74 -8.47
CA MET A 212 4.59 11.62 -7.99
C MET A 212 3.54 11.82 -9.07
N ASN A 213 2.26 11.66 -8.73
CA ASN A 213 1.17 12.06 -9.63
C ASN A 213 1.03 13.57 -9.69
N GLU A 214 0.61 14.05 -10.86
CA GLU A 214 0.38 15.46 -11.16
C GLU A 214 -0.98 15.99 -10.67
N TYR A 215 -1.86 15.11 -10.20
CA TYR A 215 -3.17 15.47 -9.64
C TYR A 215 -3.23 15.20 -8.13
N MET A 216 -4.13 15.91 -7.45
CA MET A 216 -4.40 15.74 -6.02
C MET A 216 -5.83 15.27 -5.79
N VAL A 217 -6.00 14.28 -4.90
CA VAL A 217 -7.31 13.78 -4.49
C VAL A 217 -7.77 14.50 -3.22
N ARG A 218 -8.99 15.02 -3.22
CA ARG A 218 -9.61 15.62 -2.02
C ARG A 218 -10.70 14.70 -1.48
N ILE A 219 -10.49 14.18 -0.28
CA ILE A 219 -11.45 13.31 0.42
C ILE A 219 -12.17 14.15 1.47
N SER A 220 -13.46 14.37 1.29
CA SER A 220 -14.31 15.05 2.28
C SER A 220 -15.56 14.23 2.55
N ARG A 221 -15.89 14.04 3.83
CA ARG A 221 -17.16 13.44 4.22
C ARG A 221 -18.21 14.52 4.33
N GLN A 222 -19.12 14.57 3.36
CA GLN A 222 -20.31 15.40 3.46
C GLN A 222 -21.38 14.67 4.29
N ARG A 223 -22.07 15.41 5.15
CA ARG A 223 -23.31 14.94 5.77
C ARG A 223 -24.47 15.38 4.88
N PRO A 224 -25.52 14.55 4.73
CA PRO A 224 -26.71 14.97 4.01
C PRO A 224 -27.29 16.24 4.65
N SER A 225 -27.81 17.12 3.82
CA SER A 225 -28.44 18.36 4.27
C SER A 225 -29.82 18.07 4.87
N LEU A 226 -30.36 19.02 5.63
CA LEU A 226 -31.76 18.93 6.10
C LEU A 226 -32.75 18.87 4.93
N THR A 227 -32.42 19.52 3.80
CA THR A 227 -33.22 19.45 2.58
C THR A 227 -33.28 18.03 2.02
N ASP A 228 -32.16 17.30 2.00
CA ASP A 228 -32.13 15.90 1.56
C ASP A 228 -33.01 15.03 2.47
N PHE A 229 -33.00 15.30 3.78
CA PHE A 229 -33.89 14.63 4.71
C PHE A 229 -35.38 14.92 4.43
N LEU A 230 -35.74 16.19 4.23
CA LEU A 230 -37.13 16.58 3.96
C LEU A 230 -37.65 16.03 2.64
N VAL A 231 -36.83 16.07 1.58
CA VAL A 231 -37.17 15.47 0.28
C VAL A 231 -37.41 13.97 0.43
N ASN A 232 -36.53 13.27 1.16
CA ASN A 232 -36.71 11.84 1.43
C ASN A 232 -37.96 11.56 2.27
N LEU A 233 -38.28 12.39 3.26
CA LEU A 233 -39.49 12.24 4.08
C LEU A 233 -40.76 12.42 3.23
N CYS A 234 -40.82 13.48 2.41
CA CYS A 234 -41.93 13.71 1.49
C CYS A 234 -42.08 12.57 0.50
N ALA A 235 -40.97 12.02 -0.03
CA ALA A 235 -41.00 10.88 -0.95
C ALA A 235 -41.60 9.63 -0.28
N ILE A 236 -41.25 9.36 0.99
CA ILE A 236 -41.80 8.24 1.75
C ILE A 236 -43.31 8.44 1.99
N VAL A 237 -43.73 9.62 2.47
CA VAL A 237 -45.15 9.91 2.74
C VAL A 237 -46.00 9.86 1.47
N GLY A 238 -45.53 10.49 0.39
CA GLY A 238 -46.19 10.46 -0.91
C GLY A 238 -46.26 9.06 -1.51
N GLY A 239 -45.20 8.26 -1.34
CA GLY A 239 -45.17 6.86 -1.75
C GLY A 239 -46.20 6.00 -1.00
N VAL A 240 -46.30 6.15 0.33
CA VAL A 240 -47.30 5.43 1.13
C VAL A 240 -48.72 5.85 0.71
N TYR A 241 -48.99 7.15 0.54
CA TYR A 241 -50.30 7.63 0.12
C TYR A 241 -50.71 7.10 -1.25
N ALA A 242 -49.80 7.11 -2.22
CA ALA A 242 -50.05 6.58 -3.57
C ALA A 242 -50.33 5.07 -3.56
N VAL A 243 -49.55 4.30 -2.79
CA VAL A 243 -49.74 2.85 -2.66
C VAL A 243 -51.06 2.52 -1.95
N SER A 244 -51.41 3.24 -0.89
CA SER A 244 -52.70 3.07 -0.21
C SER A 244 -53.88 3.33 -1.14
N GLY A 245 -53.84 4.42 -1.93
CA GLY A 245 -54.90 4.72 -2.90
C GLY A 245 -55.03 3.67 -3.99
N LEU A 246 -53.90 3.13 -4.49
CA LEU A 246 -53.92 2.05 -5.46
C LEU A 246 -54.54 0.77 -4.90
N LEU A 247 -54.17 0.39 -3.67
CA LEU A 247 -54.71 -0.79 -2.99
C LEU A 247 -56.22 -0.68 -2.75
N ASP A 248 -56.69 0.48 -2.29
CA ASP A 248 -58.12 0.73 -2.06
C ASP A 248 -58.91 0.65 -3.38
N SER A 249 -58.38 1.25 -4.45
CA SER A 249 -59.00 1.20 -5.78
C SER A 249 -59.08 -0.23 -6.34
N ILE A 250 -58.03 -1.03 -6.14
CA ILE A 250 -58.03 -2.46 -6.52
C ILE A 250 -59.06 -3.23 -5.69
N ALA A 251 -59.09 -3.05 -4.36
CA ALA A 251 -60.01 -3.73 -3.48
C ALA A 251 -61.48 -3.40 -3.83
N PHE A 252 -61.80 -2.12 -4.04
CA PHE A 252 -63.13 -1.68 -4.44
C PHE A 252 -63.57 -2.34 -5.75
N ASN A 253 -62.72 -2.30 -6.78
CA ASN A 253 -63.02 -2.93 -8.07
C ASN A 253 -63.25 -4.44 -7.95
N LEU A 254 -62.44 -5.15 -7.14
CA LEU A 254 -62.64 -6.58 -6.88
C LEU A 254 -63.99 -6.86 -6.20
N THR A 255 -64.38 -6.06 -5.20
CA THR A 255 -65.69 -6.23 -4.56
C THR A 255 -66.86 -5.98 -5.53
N MET A 256 -66.75 -4.97 -6.40
CA MET A 256 -67.76 -4.66 -7.41
C MET A 256 -67.88 -5.76 -8.47
N ILE A 257 -66.76 -6.30 -8.96
CA ILE A 257 -66.75 -7.44 -9.87
C ILE A 257 -67.39 -8.67 -9.21
N ASN A 258 -67.07 -8.95 -7.94
CA ASN A 258 -67.66 -10.08 -7.22
C ASN A 258 -69.17 -9.91 -7.03
N LYS A 259 -69.65 -8.70 -6.69
CA LYS A 259 -71.07 -8.39 -6.61
C LYS A 259 -71.77 -8.55 -7.97
N ALA A 260 -71.19 -8.03 -9.04
CA ALA A 260 -71.73 -8.16 -10.40
C ALA A 260 -71.80 -9.64 -10.86
N LYS A 261 -70.74 -10.42 -10.62
CA LYS A 261 -70.72 -11.87 -10.87
C LYS A 261 -71.82 -12.59 -10.07
N HIS A 262 -72.03 -12.21 -8.81
CA HIS A 262 -73.05 -12.85 -7.98
C HIS A 262 -74.48 -12.52 -8.47
N ALA A 263 -74.74 -11.27 -8.85
CA ALA A 263 -76.01 -10.85 -9.42
C ALA A 263 -76.33 -11.56 -10.75
N ILE A 264 -75.35 -11.68 -11.65
CA ILE A 264 -75.49 -12.43 -12.92
C ILE A 264 -75.78 -13.90 -12.65
N LYS A 265 -75.09 -14.52 -11.68
CA LYS A 265 -75.32 -15.92 -11.30
C LYS A 265 -76.75 -16.15 -10.78
N ILE A 266 -77.29 -15.23 -9.99
CA ILE A 266 -78.68 -15.27 -9.50
C ILE A 266 -79.69 -15.08 -10.64
N ALA A 267 -79.41 -14.16 -11.56
CA ALA A 267 -80.28 -13.95 -12.73
C ALA A 267 -80.33 -15.18 -13.66
N LEU A 268 -79.17 -15.81 -13.91
CA LEU A 268 -79.07 -17.02 -14.73
C LEU A 268 -79.74 -18.25 -14.09
N THR A 269 -79.65 -18.39 -12.77
CA THR A 269 -80.36 -19.48 -12.06
C THR A 269 -81.87 -19.30 -12.10
N LYS A 270 -82.38 -18.08 -11.92
CA LYS A 270 -83.82 -17.79 -12.08
C LYS A 270 -84.36 -18.02 -13.50
N SER A 271 -83.54 -17.89 -14.53
CA SER A 271 -83.96 -18.13 -15.92
C SER A 271 -83.96 -19.61 -16.35
N LEU A 272 -83.37 -20.51 -15.54
CA LEU A 272 -83.31 -21.95 -15.82
C LEU A 272 -84.40 -22.76 -15.10
N ASP A 273 -85.13 -22.15 -14.15
CA ASP A 273 -86.22 -22.77 -13.38
C ASP A 273 -87.64 -22.48 -13.98
N VAL A 274 -87.71 -22.06 -15.26
CA VAL A 274 -88.95 -21.89 -16.05
C VAL A 274 -88.91 -22.81 -17.26
#